data_AF-A0A957WEP2-F1
#
_entry.id   AF-A0A957WEP2-F1
#
_cell.length_a   1.000
_cell.length_b   1.000
_cell.length_c   1.000
_cell.angle_alpha   90.00
_cell.angle_beta   90.00
_cell.angle_gamma   90.00
#
_symmetry.space_group_name_H-M   'P 1'
#
loop_
_entity.id
_entity.type
_entity.pdbx_description
1 polymer ?
#
loop_
_entity_poly.entity_id
_entity_poly.type
_entity_poly.pdbx_seq_one_letter_code
_entity_poly.pdbx_strand_id
1 'polypeptide(L)'
;MSEIRLLLDEDVWAGLAKTLCNEGFDVIHVSEIGRTGLSDPDQLTYATQEGRAILTHNAKDFVPLAIAYFFDNQMHGGIIVTPQFKKGGAILKTE
;
A
#
# COMPACT_ATOMS: atom_id res chain seq x y z
N MET A 1 -15.62 -7.16 11.98
CA MET A 1 -14.48 -7.38 11.07
C MET A 1 -13.74 -6.06 11.00
N SER A 2 -12.43 -6.04 11.18
CA SER A 2 -11.64 -4.81 11.06
C SER A 2 -11.71 -4.30 9.62
N GLU A 3 -11.98 -3.01 9.44
CA GLU A 3 -11.94 -2.38 8.12
C GLU A 3 -10.50 -2.45 7.57
N ILE A 4 -10.35 -2.87 6.32
CA ILE A 4 -9.05 -2.91 5.65
C ILE A 4 -8.66 -1.47 5.33
N ARG A 5 -7.52 -1.02 5.87
CA ARG A 5 -6.96 0.30 5.62
C ARG A 5 -5.71 0.15 4.77
N LEU A 6 -5.61 0.90 3.67
CA LEU A 6 -4.51 0.79 2.72
C LEU A 6 -3.68 2.07 2.65
N LEU A 7 -2.38 1.90 2.49
CA LEU A 7 -1.45 2.89 1.96
C LEU A 7 -1.01 2.42 0.58
N LEU A 8 -1.22 3.24 -0.44
CA LEU A 8 -0.74 2.96 -1.80
C LEU A 8 0.66 3.55 -1.97
N ASP A 9 1.59 2.71 -2.37
CA ASP A 9 2.97 3.06 -2.69
C ASP A 9 3.08 4.02 -3.88
N GLU A 10 4.22 4.69 -4.06
CA GLU A 10 4.37 5.81 -5.01
C GLU A 10 4.19 5.42 -6.48
N ASP A 11 4.55 4.19 -6.81
CA ASP A 11 4.42 3.63 -8.16
C ASP A 11 3.00 3.12 -8.47
N VAL A 12 2.12 3.06 -7.47
CA VAL A 12 0.71 2.75 -7.67
C VAL A 12 0.02 3.98 -8.24
N TRP A 13 -0.90 3.77 -9.17
CA TRP A 13 -1.63 4.90 -9.75
C TRP A 13 -2.49 5.60 -8.69
N ALA A 14 -2.16 6.83 -8.33
CA ALA A 14 -2.89 7.64 -7.33
C ALA A 14 -4.41 7.75 -7.55
N GLY A 15 -4.89 7.66 -8.80
CA GLY A 15 -6.32 7.64 -9.10
C GLY A 15 -7.05 6.44 -8.48
N LEU A 16 -6.34 5.35 -8.22
CA LEU A 16 -6.88 4.18 -7.53
C LEU A 16 -7.30 4.50 -6.10
N ALA A 17 -6.51 5.29 -5.34
CA ALA A 17 -6.88 5.71 -3.98
C ALA A 17 -8.21 6.44 -4.01
N LYS A 18 -8.35 7.43 -4.90
CA LYS A 18 -9.59 8.20 -5.08
C LYS A 18 -10.77 7.31 -5.46
N THR A 19 -10.58 6.36 -6.36
CA THR A 19 -11.66 5.43 -6.75
C THR A 19 -12.08 4.52 -5.60
N LEU A 20 -11.13 3.93 -4.86
CA LEU A 20 -11.45 3.06 -3.73
C LEU A 20 -12.12 3.84 -2.60
N CYS A 21 -11.69 5.08 -2.33
CA CYS A 21 -12.36 5.96 -1.38
C CYS A 21 -13.82 6.25 -1.78
N ASN A 22 -14.09 6.47 -3.07
CA ASN A 22 -15.46 6.67 -3.56
C ASN A 22 -16.35 5.41 -3.38
N GLU A 23 -15.75 4.23 -3.32
CA GLU A 23 -16.44 2.95 -3.05
C GLU A 23 -16.47 2.61 -1.54
N GLY A 24 -16.02 3.52 -0.67
CA GLY A 24 -16.14 3.40 0.79
C GLY A 24 -14.97 2.73 1.51
N PHE A 25 -13.84 2.50 0.83
CA PHE A 25 -12.63 1.96 1.46
C PHE A 25 -11.75 3.07 2.08
N ASP A 26 -11.06 2.77 3.18
CA ASP A 26 -10.05 3.66 3.76
C ASP A 26 -8.70 3.46 3.06
N VAL A 27 -8.45 4.26 2.03
CA VAL A 27 -7.24 4.19 1.22
C VAL A 27 -6.60 5.57 1.12
N ILE A 28 -5.29 5.63 1.33
CA ILE A 28 -4.50 6.85 1.10
C ILE A 28 -3.32 6.55 0.20
N HIS A 29 -2.88 7.52 -0.58
CA HIS A 29 -1.69 7.42 -1.41
C HIS A 29 -0.52 8.18 -0.76
N VAL A 30 0.72 7.67 -0.89
CA VAL A 30 1.91 8.33 -0.30
C VAL A 30 2.07 9.79 -0.73
N SER A 31 1.62 10.17 -1.94
CA SER A 31 1.64 11.56 -2.40
C SER A 31 0.65 12.48 -1.69
N GLU A 32 -0.48 11.95 -1.20
CA GLU A 32 -1.51 12.74 -0.50
C GLU A 32 -1.06 13.19 0.89
N ILE A 33 -0.11 12.44 1.46
CA ILE A 33 0.45 12.68 2.79
C ILE A 33 1.91 13.18 2.74
N GLY A 34 2.38 13.60 1.56
CA GLY A 34 3.71 14.21 1.40
C GLY A 34 4.89 13.26 1.65
N ARG A 35 4.70 11.96 1.40
CA ARG A 35 5.72 10.91 1.63
C ARG A 35 6.38 10.39 0.35
N THR A 36 6.09 10.95 -0.81
CA THR A 36 6.74 10.56 -2.08
C THR A 36 8.26 10.65 -1.99
N GLY A 37 8.97 9.63 -2.49
CA GLY A 37 10.44 9.56 -2.47
C GLY A 37 11.08 9.20 -1.12
N LEU A 38 10.28 8.93 -0.07
CA LEU A 38 10.79 8.28 1.14
C LEU A 38 11.04 6.79 0.89
N SER A 39 11.95 6.20 1.66
CA SER A 39 12.39 4.81 1.45
C SER A 39 11.29 3.78 1.75
N ASP A 40 11.34 2.61 1.11
CA ASP A 40 10.40 1.50 1.39
C ASP A 40 10.30 1.14 2.89
N PRO A 41 11.40 1.08 3.68
CA PRO A 41 11.31 0.91 5.13
C PRO A 41 10.54 2.03 5.83
N ASP A 42 10.72 3.28 5.41
CA ASP A 42 10.00 4.42 5.99
C ASP A 42 8.49 4.34 5.67
N GLN A 43 8.13 3.93 4.44
CA GLN A 43 6.74 3.72 4.07
C GLN A 43 6.11 2.59 4.87
N LEU A 44 6.80 1.45 5.00
CA LEU A 44 6.30 0.30 5.76
C LEU A 44 6.16 0.62 7.25
N THR A 45 7.09 1.39 7.82
CA THR A 45 7.03 1.85 9.21
C THR A 45 5.80 2.74 9.43
N TYR A 46 5.58 3.72 8.55
CA TYR A 46 4.41 4.60 8.63
C TYR A 46 3.10 3.81 8.46
N ALA A 47 3.01 2.93 7.46
CA ALA A 47 1.85 2.07 7.24
C ALA A 47 1.53 1.26 8.51
N THR A 48 2.57 0.68 9.12
CA THR A 48 2.45 -0.11 10.36
C THR A 48 1.95 0.74 11.53
N GLN A 49 2.51 1.95 11.73
CA GLN A 49 2.09 2.87 12.79
C GLN A 49 0.62 3.30 12.65
N GLU A 50 0.16 3.50 11.42
CA GLU A 50 -1.23 3.88 11.10
C GLU A 50 -2.20 2.68 11.04
N GLY A 51 -1.70 1.45 11.26
CA GLY A 51 -2.50 0.23 11.15
C GLY A 51 -2.99 -0.04 9.72
N ARG A 52 -2.21 0.32 8.71
CA ARG A 52 -2.50 0.17 7.28
C ARG A 52 -1.63 -0.94 6.68
N ALA A 53 -2.21 -1.70 5.76
CA ALA A 53 -1.43 -2.53 4.85
C ALA A 53 -0.90 -1.67 3.69
N ILE A 54 0.30 -1.95 3.20
CA ILE A 54 0.84 -1.27 2.03
C ILE A 54 0.52 -2.07 0.76
N LEU A 55 0.04 -1.39 -0.30
CA LEU A 55 -0.11 -1.95 -1.64
C LEU A 55 1.02 -1.43 -2.53
N THR A 56 1.78 -2.33 -3.14
CA THR A 56 2.95 -1.99 -3.96
C THR A 56 3.08 -2.87 -5.20
N HIS A 57 3.75 -2.35 -6.22
CA HIS A 57 4.28 -3.11 -7.36
C HIS A 57 5.71 -3.62 -7.12
N ASN A 58 6.40 -3.09 -6.12
CA ASN A 58 7.81 -3.35 -5.83
C ASN A 58 8.00 -4.57 -4.91
N ALA A 59 7.67 -5.76 -5.45
CA ALA A 59 7.87 -7.03 -4.74
C ALA A 59 9.32 -7.22 -4.28
N LYS A 60 10.27 -6.74 -5.08
CA LYS A 60 11.71 -6.96 -4.92
C LYS A 60 12.22 -6.40 -3.60
N ASP A 61 11.74 -5.21 -3.21
CA ASP A 61 12.24 -4.52 -2.03
C ASP A 61 11.34 -4.77 -0.81
N PHE A 62 10.01 -4.92 -1.00
CA PHE A 62 9.10 -5.16 0.12
C PHE A 62 9.10 -6.60 0.67
N VAL A 63 9.39 -7.63 -0.14
CA VAL A 63 9.46 -9.02 0.36
C VAL A 63 10.62 -9.20 1.36
N PRO A 64 11.86 -8.74 1.08
CA PRO A 64 12.92 -8.74 2.08
C PRO A 64 12.56 -7.98 3.36
N LEU A 65 11.83 -6.86 3.26
CA LEU A 65 11.38 -6.11 4.43
C LEU A 65 10.38 -6.90 5.29
N ALA A 66 9.42 -7.61 4.68
CA ALA A 66 8.53 -8.50 5.41
C ALA A 66 9.30 -9.58 6.18
N ILE A 67 10.31 -10.17 5.53
CA ILE A 67 11.17 -11.19 6.13
C ILE A 67 11.97 -10.60 7.31
N ALA A 68 12.51 -9.40 7.16
CA ALA A 68 13.24 -8.71 8.23
C ALA A 68 12.33 -8.45 9.44
N TYR A 69 11.11 -7.92 9.22
CA TYR A 69 10.12 -7.73 10.28
C TYR A 69 9.80 -9.04 11.02
N PHE A 70 9.64 -10.14 10.28
CA PHE A 70 9.40 -11.45 10.88
C PHE A 70 10.56 -11.91 11.77
N PHE A 71 11.80 -11.82 11.31
CA PHE A 71 12.97 -12.22 12.10
C PHE A 71 13.24 -11.31 13.30
N ASP A 72 12.90 -10.03 13.19
CA ASP A 72 12.99 -9.06 14.28
C ASP A 72 11.80 -9.13 15.26
N ASN A 73 10.88 -10.08 15.05
CA ASN A 73 9.65 -10.26 15.83
C ASN A 73 8.80 -8.97 15.89
N GLN A 74 8.83 -8.20 14.79
CA GLN A 74 8.04 -6.99 14.57
C GLN A 74 6.82 -7.30 13.72
N MET A 75 5.68 -6.71 14.07
CA MET A 75 4.45 -6.82 13.30
C MET A 75 4.37 -5.67 12.30
N HIS A 76 3.98 -5.96 11.05
CA HIS A 76 3.58 -4.94 10.08
C HIS A 76 2.08 -5.02 9.79
N GLY A 77 1.48 -3.92 9.33
CA GLY A 77 0.06 -3.86 8.97
C GLY A 77 -0.36 -4.75 7.79
N GLY A 78 0.62 -5.30 7.06
CA GLY A 78 0.43 -6.17 5.90
C GLY A 78 1.09 -5.59 4.66
N ILE A 79 1.49 -6.47 3.74
CA ILE A 79 2.08 -6.08 2.45
C ILE A 79 1.31 -6.82 1.36
N ILE A 80 0.68 -6.06 0.48
CA ILE A 80 -0.05 -6.55 -0.69
C ILE A 80 0.81 -6.25 -1.91
N VAL A 81 1.24 -7.30 -2.60
CA VAL A 81 2.06 -7.20 -3.79
C VAL A 81 1.22 -7.56 -5.00
N THR A 82 1.27 -6.72 -6.04
CA THR A 82 0.55 -6.94 -7.30
C THR A 82 1.45 -6.62 -8.48
N PRO A 83 1.33 -7.34 -9.61
CA PRO A 83 1.93 -6.90 -10.86
C PRO A 83 1.54 -5.46 -11.19
N GLN A 84 2.43 -4.75 -11.88
CA GLN A 84 2.12 -3.42 -12.37
C GLN A 84 1.03 -3.51 -13.44
N PHE A 85 -0.02 -2.71 -13.28
CA PHE A 85 -1.11 -2.62 -14.22
C PHE A 85 -1.17 -1.23 -14.85
N LYS A 86 -1.78 -1.14 -16.03
CA LYS A 86 -2.01 0.16 -16.68
C LYS A 86 -2.88 1.03 -15.77
N LYS A 87 -2.64 2.34 -15.77
CA LYS A 87 -3.52 3.31 -15.09
C LYS A 87 -4.97 3.08 -15.54
N GLY A 88 -5.89 2.97 -14.59
CA GLY A 88 -7.30 2.60 -14.85
C GLY A 88 -7.59 1.11 -15.04
N GLY A 89 -6.58 0.26 -15.26
CA GLY A 89 -6.77 -1.18 -15.51
C GLY A 89 -7.23 -1.98 -14.27
N ALA A 90 -7.01 -1.44 -13.07
CA ALA A 90 -7.52 -2.03 -11.82
C ALA A 90 -9.00 -1.70 -11.54
N ILE A 91 -9.61 -0.79 -12.31
CA ILE A 91 -11.02 -0.42 -12.17
C ILE A 91 -11.81 -1.12 -13.27
N LEU A 92 -12.11 -2.40 -13.06
CA LEU A 92 -13.10 -3.11 -13.85
C LEU A 92 -14.31 -3.33 -12.94
N LYS A 93 -15.36 -2.50 -13.09
CA LYS A 93 -16.67 -2.86 -12.55
C LYS A 93 -17.20 -3.99 -13.43
N THR A 94 -17.16 -5.21 -12.93
CA THR A 94 -18.03 -6.27 -13.45
C THR A 94 -19.46 -5.90 -13.06
N GLU A 95 -20.29 -5.62 -14.07
CA GLU A 95 -21.75 -5.48 -13.94
C GLU A 95 -22.40 -6.76 -13.41
#